data_AF-A0A2T3ME62-F1
#
_entry.id   AF-A0A2T3ME62-F1
#
_cell.length_a   1.000
_cell.length_b   1.000
_cell.length_c   1.000
_cell.angle_alpha   90.00
_cell.angle_beta   90.00
_cell.angle_gamma   90.00
#
_symmetry.space_group_name_H-M   'P 1'
#
loop_
_entity.id
_entity.type
_entity.pdbx_description
1 polymer ?
#
loop_
_entity_poly.entity_id
_entity_poly.type
_entity_poly.pdbx_seq_one_letter_code
_entity_poly.pdbx_strand_id
1 'polypeptide(L)'
;MSERLSDNPCVIKGRNGNGFNRDQIYDLVPSFLICQKLDFDFKKLPHEIDDLYDNNIDYRYRHNIILSIEDGIFSYNALGGKLVPYPHIRGSKNKSRFVMPDDNKYVHFRYFTSYMYTLVSSKTLFYPDPCEYMGEIGGGIKIDQN
;
A
#
# COMPACT_ATOMS: atom_id res chain seq x y z
N MET A 1 -13.60 37.82 -9.81
CA MET A 1 -12.32 37.61 -9.11
C MET A 1 -12.00 36.13 -9.25
N SER A 2 -11.15 35.77 -10.22
CA SER A 2 -10.79 34.38 -10.50
C SER A 2 -9.58 34.06 -9.67
N GLU A 3 -9.77 33.53 -8.45
CA GLU A 3 -8.71 32.80 -7.76
C GLU A 3 -8.40 31.55 -8.58
N ARG A 4 -7.51 31.70 -9.57
CA ARG A 4 -6.82 30.55 -10.11
C ARG A 4 -5.95 30.04 -8.97
N LEU A 5 -6.27 28.85 -8.47
CA LEU A 5 -5.35 28.02 -7.69
C LEU A 5 -4.01 28.04 -8.45
N SER A 6 -3.01 28.75 -7.90
CA SER A 6 -1.67 28.87 -8.50
C SER A 6 -0.96 27.53 -8.55
N ASP A 7 -1.40 26.60 -7.72
CA ASP A 7 -0.74 25.33 -7.47
C ASP A 7 -1.66 24.17 -7.86
N ASN A 8 -1.03 23.13 -8.40
CA ASN A 8 -1.71 21.90 -8.76
C ASN A 8 -2.36 21.34 -7.48
N PRO A 9 -3.69 21.09 -7.43
CA PRO A 9 -4.38 20.62 -6.22
C PRO A 9 -3.85 19.27 -5.71
N CYS A 10 -3.08 18.57 -6.54
CA CYS A 10 -2.35 17.38 -6.17
C CYS A 10 -0.89 17.74 -5.85
N VAL A 11 -0.65 18.34 -4.68
CA VAL A 11 0.73 18.43 -4.15
C VAL A 11 1.11 17.04 -3.66
N ILE A 12 2.12 16.44 -4.28
CA ILE A 12 2.65 15.17 -3.81
C ILE A 12 3.42 15.42 -2.50
N LYS A 13 2.74 15.21 -1.38
CA LYS A 13 3.30 15.38 -0.03
C LYS A 13 3.65 14.02 0.55
N GLY A 14 4.86 13.89 1.09
CA GLY A 14 5.21 12.77 1.94
C GLY A 14 4.57 12.89 3.32
N ARG A 15 4.53 11.79 4.08
CA ARG A 15 3.83 11.70 5.38
C ARG A 15 4.17 12.78 6.42
N ASN A 16 5.38 13.33 6.37
CA ASN A 16 5.94 14.19 7.40
C ASN A 16 6.23 15.62 6.90
N GLY A 17 5.55 16.09 5.85
CA GLY A 17 5.82 17.41 5.25
C GLY A 17 7.10 17.46 4.40
N ASN A 18 7.88 16.39 4.39
CA ASN A 18 8.93 16.17 3.40
C ASN A 18 8.27 15.86 2.05
N GLY A 19 8.85 16.31 0.94
CA GLY A 19 8.37 15.95 -0.40
C GLY A 19 8.36 14.44 -0.64
N PHE A 20 7.75 14.03 -1.76
CA PHE A 20 7.73 12.63 -2.22
C PHE A 20 9.09 11.93 -2.05
N ASN A 21 9.09 10.80 -1.33
CA ASN A 21 10.29 10.01 -1.15
C ASN A 21 10.07 8.55 -1.63
N ARG A 22 10.82 8.15 -2.65
CA ARG A 22 10.76 6.79 -3.23
C ARG A 22 11.19 5.68 -2.26
N ASP A 23 11.86 6.04 -1.17
CA ASP A 23 12.26 5.11 -0.10
C ASP A 23 11.19 5.01 0.99
N GLN A 24 10.14 5.84 0.95
CA GLN A 24 9.00 5.77 1.86
C GLN A 24 7.87 4.95 1.24
N ILE A 25 7.56 3.81 1.86
CA ILE A 25 6.52 2.88 1.40
C ILE A 25 5.11 3.49 1.30
N TYR A 26 4.84 4.52 2.10
CA TYR A 26 3.56 5.21 2.12
C TYR A 26 3.42 6.20 0.95
N ASP A 27 4.55 6.63 0.38
CA ASP A 27 4.58 7.53 -0.76
C ASP A 27 4.47 6.73 -2.08
N LEU A 28 4.88 5.46 -2.11
CA LEU A 28 4.73 4.61 -3.30
C LEU A 28 3.25 4.34 -3.64
N VAL A 29 2.90 4.34 -4.92
CA VAL A 29 1.56 3.96 -5.39
C VAL A 29 1.31 2.48 -5.05
N PRO A 30 0.21 2.13 -4.35
CA PRO A 30 -0.10 0.75 -4.06
C PRO A 30 -0.48 0.01 -5.34
N SER A 31 -0.05 -1.24 -5.46
CA SER A 31 -0.39 -2.12 -6.58
C SER A 31 -0.97 -3.44 -6.10
N PHE A 32 -1.98 -3.92 -6.80
CA PHE A 32 -2.56 -5.24 -6.56
C PHE A 32 -2.92 -5.90 -7.89
N LEU A 33 -2.91 -7.22 -7.91
CA LEU A 33 -3.34 -8.04 -9.04
C LEU A 33 -4.43 -8.99 -8.57
N ILE A 34 -5.46 -9.18 -9.39
CA ILE A 34 -6.51 -10.18 -9.16
C ILE A 34 -6.51 -11.13 -10.35
N CYS A 35 -6.42 -12.43 -10.11
CA CYS A 35 -6.50 -13.47 -11.11
C CYS A 35 -7.49 -14.56 -10.69
N GLN A 36 -7.96 -15.34 -11.67
CA GLN A 36 -8.83 -16.49 -11.39
C GLN A 36 -8.04 -17.60 -10.66
N LYS A 37 -6.88 -17.94 -11.21
CA LYS A 37 -6.01 -19.02 -10.75
C LYS A 37 -4.53 -18.69 -11.02
N LEU A 38 -3.63 -19.22 -10.20
CA LEU A 38 -2.19 -19.20 -10.39
C LEU A 38 -1.73 -20.47 -11.11
N ASP A 39 -0.76 -20.29 -12.00
CA ASP A 39 -0.07 -21.38 -12.68
C ASP A 39 1.32 -21.60 -12.04
N PHE A 40 1.34 -21.79 -10.72
CA PHE A 40 2.58 -21.95 -9.94
C PHE A 40 2.73 -23.38 -9.43
N ASP A 41 3.97 -23.89 -9.40
CA ASP A 41 4.29 -25.06 -8.58
C ASP A 41 4.37 -24.63 -7.11
N PHE A 42 3.27 -24.81 -6.38
CA PHE A 42 3.20 -24.46 -4.95
C PHE A 42 4.25 -25.17 -4.07
N LYS A 43 4.88 -26.27 -4.55
CA LYS A 43 6.00 -26.92 -3.83
C LYS A 43 7.30 -26.11 -3.94
N LYS A 44 7.41 -25.25 -4.95
CA LYS A 44 8.55 -24.37 -5.22
C LYS A 44 8.16 -22.90 -5.13
N LEU A 45 7.10 -22.61 -4.39
CA LEU A 45 6.51 -21.28 -4.25
C LEU A 45 7.53 -20.15 -4.00
N PRO A 46 8.59 -20.30 -3.16
CA PRO A 46 9.60 -19.25 -3.03
C PRO A 46 10.28 -18.88 -4.36
N HIS A 47 10.59 -19.87 -5.22
CA HIS A 47 11.18 -19.66 -6.53
C HIS A 47 10.18 -19.03 -7.50
N GLU A 48 8.95 -19.56 -7.57
CA GLU A 48 7.86 -19.02 -8.41
C GLU A 48 7.63 -17.52 -8.16
N ILE A 49 7.68 -17.10 -6.88
CA ILE A 49 7.48 -15.70 -6.49
C ILE A 49 8.67 -14.81 -6.86
N ASP A 50 9.89 -15.34 -6.77
CA ASP A 50 11.09 -14.59 -7.15
C ASP A 50 11.21 -14.46 -8.67
N ASP A 51 10.83 -15.50 -9.40
CA ASP A 51 10.83 -15.55 -10.87
C ASP A 51 9.69 -14.74 -11.50
N LEU A 52 8.65 -14.37 -10.72
CA LEU A 52 7.57 -13.49 -11.17
C LEU A 52 8.09 -12.09 -11.58
N TYR A 53 9.26 -11.68 -11.08
CA TYR A 53 9.82 -10.36 -11.32
C TYR A 53 11.19 -10.47 -11.97
N ASP A 54 11.42 -9.65 -13.00
CA ASP A 54 12.76 -9.52 -13.59
C ASP A 54 13.80 -9.11 -12.53
N ASN A 55 15.03 -9.60 -12.70
CA ASN A 55 16.15 -9.35 -11.77
C ASN A 55 16.52 -7.86 -11.62
N ASN A 56 16.07 -7.00 -12.53
CA ASN A 56 16.29 -5.55 -12.50
C ASN A 56 15.21 -4.78 -11.72
N ILE A 57 14.12 -5.43 -11.31
CA ILE A 57 13.06 -4.80 -10.51
C ILE A 57 13.47 -4.80 -9.04
N ASP A 58 13.64 -3.59 -8.50
CA ASP A 58 13.88 -3.40 -7.08
C ASP A 58 12.72 -4.01 -6.28
N TYR A 59 13.07 -4.76 -5.22
CA TYR A 59 12.13 -5.46 -4.34
C TYR A 59 11.01 -4.56 -3.82
N ARG A 60 11.29 -3.26 -3.64
CA ARG A 60 10.30 -2.27 -3.18
C ARG A 60 9.17 -1.99 -4.19
N TYR A 61 9.38 -2.28 -5.46
CA TYR A 61 8.40 -2.07 -6.53
C TYR A 61 7.60 -3.32 -6.90
N ARG A 62 7.83 -4.44 -6.21
CA ARG A 62 7.01 -5.65 -6.34
C ARG A 62 5.58 -5.39 -5.87
N HIS A 63 4.62 -6.15 -6.38
CA HIS A 63 3.19 -5.97 -6.08
C HIS A 63 2.92 -6.09 -4.58
N ASN A 64 2.09 -5.21 -4.02
CA ASN A 64 1.75 -5.27 -2.60
C ASN A 64 0.97 -6.54 -2.26
N ILE A 65 0.06 -6.93 -3.16
CA ILE A 65 -0.86 -8.07 -2.98
C ILE A 65 -1.16 -8.70 -4.34
N ILE A 66 -1.23 -10.03 -4.40
CA ILE A 66 -1.82 -10.76 -5.53
C ILE A 66 -2.91 -11.67 -4.98
N LEU A 67 -4.14 -11.53 -5.47
CA LEU A 67 -5.28 -12.37 -5.10
C LEU A 67 -5.59 -13.34 -6.25
N SER A 68 -5.45 -14.63 -5.98
CA SER A 68 -6.08 -15.68 -6.77
C SER A 68 -7.42 -16.04 -6.17
N ILE A 69 -8.48 -15.99 -6.96
CA ILE A 69 -9.85 -16.32 -6.52
C ILE A 69 -9.90 -17.77 -6.04
N GLU A 70 -9.25 -18.68 -6.76
CA GLU A 70 -9.27 -20.12 -6.47
C GLU A 70 -8.19 -20.56 -5.47
N ASP A 71 -6.99 -19.99 -5.54
CA ASP A 71 -5.84 -20.58 -4.83
C ASP A 71 -5.47 -19.86 -3.53
N GLY A 72 -5.74 -18.56 -3.42
CA GLY A 72 -5.38 -17.80 -2.22
C GLY A 72 -4.75 -16.44 -2.49
N ILE A 73 -4.02 -15.92 -1.50
CA ILE A 73 -3.45 -14.57 -1.53
C ILE A 73 -1.95 -14.59 -1.29
N PHE A 74 -1.23 -13.88 -2.16
CA PHE A 74 0.17 -13.52 -1.97
C PHE A 74 0.27 -12.14 -1.31
N SER A 75 1.05 -12.06 -0.24
CA SER A 75 1.40 -10.82 0.44
C SER A 75 2.74 -11.00 1.16
N TYR A 76 3.02 -10.19 2.18
CA TYR A 76 4.28 -10.24 2.92
C TYR A 76 4.07 -10.55 4.40
N ASN A 77 5.10 -11.09 5.02
CA ASN A 77 5.19 -11.36 6.44
C ASN A 77 6.28 -10.47 7.04
N ALA A 78 5.88 -9.55 7.91
CA ALA A 78 6.79 -8.70 8.66
C ALA A 78 7.54 -9.49 9.73
N LEU A 79 8.64 -8.92 10.21
CA LEU A 79 9.33 -9.38 11.42
C LEU A 79 8.32 -9.46 12.57
N GLY A 80 8.18 -10.65 13.16
CA GLY A 80 7.19 -10.94 14.20
C GLY A 80 5.92 -11.68 13.73
N GLY A 81 5.86 -12.14 12.48
CA GLY A 81 4.80 -13.06 12.02
C GLY A 81 3.50 -12.38 11.57
N LYS A 82 3.44 -11.05 11.67
CA LYS A 82 2.31 -10.24 11.19
C LYS A 82 2.35 -10.13 9.68
N LEU A 83 1.25 -10.51 9.03
CA LEU A 83 1.11 -10.24 7.62
C LEU A 83 0.95 -8.74 7.36
N VAL A 84 1.57 -8.25 6.30
CA VAL A 84 1.58 -6.85 5.86
C VAL A 84 1.52 -6.79 4.32
N PRO A 85 0.96 -5.73 3.74
CA PRO A 85 0.91 -5.57 2.28
C PRO A 85 2.15 -4.86 1.73
N TYR A 86 3.29 -4.91 2.40
CA TYR A 86 4.48 -4.16 2.03
C TYR A 86 5.66 -5.09 1.78
N PRO A 87 6.35 -4.98 0.62
CA PRO A 87 7.56 -5.75 0.37
C PRO A 87 8.67 -5.45 1.39
N HIS A 88 8.72 -4.22 1.90
CA HIS A 88 9.71 -3.84 2.90
C HIS A 88 9.11 -2.83 3.89
N ILE A 89 9.67 -2.77 5.09
CA ILE A 89 9.34 -1.75 6.09
C ILE A 89 10.66 -1.26 6.68
N ARG A 90 10.87 0.07 6.70
CA ARG A 90 12.10 0.70 7.27
C ARG A 90 13.39 0.10 6.69
N GLY A 91 13.44 -0.09 5.36
CA GLY A 91 14.59 -0.66 4.66
C GLY A 91 14.80 -2.17 4.84
N SER A 92 14.03 -2.85 5.70
CA SER A 92 14.11 -4.30 5.88
C SER A 92 13.11 -5.01 4.96
N LYS A 93 13.60 -5.97 4.16
CA LYS A 93 12.75 -6.82 3.31
C LYS A 93 11.87 -7.72 4.18
N ASN A 94 10.58 -7.73 3.89
CA ASN A 94 9.65 -8.69 4.45
C ASN A 94 9.70 -9.99 3.65
N LYS A 95 9.38 -11.12 4.29
CA LYS A 95 9.35 -12.41 3.59
C LYS A 95 8.04 -12.52 2.81
N SER A 96 8.14 -12.93 1.56
CA SER A 96 7.02 -13.41 0.75
C SER A 96 6.20 -14.46 1.50
N ARG A 97 4.87 -14.34 1.47
CA ARG A 97 3.95 -15.31 2.07
C ARG A 97 2.74 -15.51 1.16
N PHE A 98 2.41 -16.78 0.93
CA PHE A 98 1.16 -17.16 0.31
C PHE A 98 0.25 -17.80 1.36
N VAL A 99 -1.04 -17.45 1.33
CA VAL A 99 -2.06 -18.01 2.22
C VAL A 99 -3.13 -18.64 1.35
N MET A 100 -3.24 -19.97 1.46
CA MET A 100 -4.26 -20.77 0.81
C MET A 100 -5.49 -20.91 1.71
N PRO A 101 -6.71 -20.98 1.15
CA PRO A 101 -7.87 -21.40 1.89
C PRO A 101 -7.73 -22.86 2.32
N ASP A 102 -8.07 -23.13 3.58
CA ASP A 102 -8.20 -24.48 4.14
C ASP A 102 -9.60 -24.59 4.77
N ASP A 103 -9.73 -24.79 6.08
CA ASP A 103 -11.01 -24.75 6.79
C ASP A 103 -11.80 -23.46 6.52
N ASN A 104 -11.10 -22.31 6.53
CA ASN A 104 -11.69 -21.01 6.19
C ASN A 104 -11.54 -20.72 4.69
N LYS A 105 -12.56 -21.12 3.92
CA LYS A 105 -12.64 -20.91 2.46
C LYS A 105 -12.58 -19.45 1.99
N TYR A 106 -12.79 -18.48 2.89
CA TYR A 106 -12.81 -17.05 2.55
C TYR A 106 -11.62 -16.27 3.14
N VAL A 107 -10.61 -16.97 3.66
CA VAL A 107 -9.48 -16.35 4.36
C VAL A 107 -8.72 -15.35 3.47
N HIS A 108 -8.50 -15.69 2.21
CA HIS A 108 -7.78 -14.86 1.25
C HIS A 108 -8.55 -13.60 0.87
N PHE A 109 -9.87 -13.67 0.71
CA PHE A 109 -10.71 -12.48 0.50
C PHE A 109 -10.71 -11.55 1.71
N ARG A 110 -10.77 -12.09 2.93
CA ARG A 110 -10.69 -11.29 4.16
C ARG A 110 -9.36 -10.57 4.29
N TYR A 111 -8.26 -11.28 3.99
CA TYR A 111 -6.94 -10.66 3.94
C TYR A 111 -6.85 -9.58 2.87
N PHE A 112 -7.35 -9.85 1.67
CA PHE A 112 -7.37 -8.87 0.58
C PHE A 112 -8.09 -7.59 1.01
N THR A 113 -9.30 -7.67 1.56
CA THR A 113 -10.07 -6.49 2.00
C THR A 113 -9.34 -5.71 3.10
N SER A 114 -8.80 -6.42 4.10
CA SER A 114 -8.05 -5.79 5.20
C SER A 114 -6.79 -5.05 4.70
N TYR A 115 -6.08 -5.66 3.75
CA TYR A 115 -4.88 -5.08 3.19
C TYR A 115 -5.17 -3.96 2.20
N MET A 116 -6.23 -4.08 1.40
CA MET A 116 -6.70 -2.98 0.56
C MET A 116 -7.03 -1.76 1.41
N TYR A 117 -7.76 -1.93 2.52
CA TYR A 117 -8.02 -0.85 3.48
C TYR A 117 -6.71 -0.24 4.00
N THR A 118 -5.75 -1.06 4.42
CA THR A 118 -4.45 -0.60 4.91
C THR A 118 -3.68 0.16 3.83
N LEU A 119 -3.67 -0.35 2.60
CA LEU A 119 -2.97 0.24 1.47
C LEU A 119 -3.59 1.56 1.04
N VAL A 120 -4.90 1.76 1.14
CA VAL A 120 -5.53 3.05 0.74
C VAL A 120 -5.50 4.07 1.87
N SER A 121 -5.73 3.64 3.12
CA SER A 121 -5.81 4.55 4.28
C SER A 121 -4.46 5.13 4.72
N SER A 122 -3.37 4.44 4.40
CA SER A 122 -2.01 4.84 4.81
C SER A 122 -1.27 5.71 3.79
N LYS A 123 -1.91 6.09 2.68
CA LYS A 123 -1.25 6.81 1.58
C LYS A 123 -1.26 8.31 1.79
N THR A 124 -0.14 8.88 1.38
CA THR A 124 0.20 10.29 1.53
C THR A 124 0.17 11.02 0.19
N LEU A 125 0.38 10.28 -0.90
CA LEU A 125 0.43 10.78 -2.27
C LEU A 125 -0.85 11.52 -2.71
N PHE A 126 -2.01 11.07 -2.20
CA PHE A 126 -3.32 11.59 -2.55
C PHE A 126 -4.08 12.02 -1.29
N TYR A 127 -3.45 12.81 -0.43
CA TYR A 127 -4.14 13.41 0.70
C TYR A 127 -4.85 14.69 0.24
N PRO A 128 -6.17 14.69 -0.01
CA PRO A 128 -6.88 15.95 -0.18
C PRO A 128 -6.88 16.64 1.18
N ASP A 129 -6.25 17.80 1.28
CA ASP A 129 -6.43 18.71 2.41
C ASP A 129 -7.55 19.69 2.04
N PRO A 130 -8.81 19.50 2.49
CA PRO A 130 -9.92 20.36 2.12
C PRO A 130 -9.66 21.84 2.44
N CYS A 131 -8.89 22.11 3.50
CA CYS A 131 -8.57 23.48 3.90
C CYS A 131 -7.70 24.18 2.84
N GLU A 132 -6.82 23.46 2.15
CA GLU A 132 -6.03 24.03 1.03
C GLU A 132 -6.91 24.41 -0.17
N TYR A 133 -8.10 23.81 -0.31
CA TYR A 133 -9.07 24.19 -1.35
C TYR A 133 -9.96 25.37 -0.93
N MET A 134 -10.03 25.70 0.36
CA MET A 134 -10.97 26.67 0.92
C MET A 134 -10.34 28.04 1.22
N GLY A 135 -9.02 28.18 1.06
CA GLY A 135 -8.31 29.45 1.25
C GLY A 135 -7.79 29.64 2.68
N GLU A 136 -7.61 30.90 3.09
CA GLU A 136 -6.96 31.26 4.35
C GLU A 136 -7.77 30.80 5.59
N ILE A 137 -7.12 30.06 6.51
CA ILE A 137 -7.72 29.51 7.75
C ILE A 137 -7.70 30.53 8.91
N GLY A 138 -7.15 31.73 8.69
CA GLY A 138 -7.01 32.78 9.69
C GLY A 138 -8.35 33.42 10.14
N GLY A 139 -8.30 34.26 11.18
CA GLY A 139 -9.42 35.12 11.57
C GLY A 139 -10.40 34.56 12.61
N GLY A 140 -10.22 33.32 13.07
CA GLY A 140 -11.02 32.75 14.16
C GLY A 140 -10.63 33.25 15.55
N ILE A 141 -11.62 33.54 16.40
CA ILE A 141 -11.42 33.76 17.84
C ILE A 141 -11.13 32.40 18.48
N LYS A 142 -10.01 32.29 19.20
CA LYS A 142 -9.62 31.06 19.92
C LYS A 142 -10.08 31.16 21.37
N ILE A 143 -10.84 30.17 21.81
CA ILE A 143 -11.22 30.00 23.22
C ILE A 143 -10.79 28.58 23.59
N ASP A 144 -9.72 28.48 24.39
CA ASP A 144 -9.15 27.20 24.80
C ASP A 144 -9.78 26.76 26.13
N GLN A 145 -10.03 25.46 26.26
CA GLN A 145 -10.49 24.86 27.52
C GLN A 145 -9.31 24.78 28.51
N ASN A 146 -9.54 25.17 29.77
CA ASN A 146 -8.61 24.93 30.87
C ASN A 146 -8.59 23.46 31.29
#